data_AF-A0A831V4X8-F1
#
_entry.id   AF-A0A831V4X8-F1
#
_cell.length_a   1.000
_cell.length_b   1.000
_cell.length_c   1.000
_cell.angle_alpha   90.00
_cell.angle_beta   90.00
_cell.angle_gamma   90.00
#
_symmetry.space_group_name_H-M   'P 1'
#
loop_
_entity.id
_entity.type
_entity.pdbx_description
1 polymer ?
#
loop_
_entity_poly.entity_id
_entity_poly.type
_entity_poly.pdbx_seq_one_letter_code
_entity_poly.pdbx_strand_id
1 'polypeptide(L)'
;MQRIRYMVPLLPFVALMSAYGLVALQEIQIRRFCGCMIVSSSFAILYVVYLPFLHTTSMMNIKMAGEALNDLGDKIVNVTVLPQENSEGSTFIAIPLLDLFTEKQIISRQRWPQAKPDHLSAHSPLLFTWTLDKPSYYKIHEDKAPSPRILAIISSGNISDEDYSHLPDTRWSTDVKHFTRHSGAFRYRTMVSVYN
;
A
#
# COMPACT_ATOMS: atom_id res chain seq x y z
N MET A 1 15.61 -13.65 -2.51
CA MET A 1 15.81 -12.38 -1.77
C MET A 1 15.90 -12.53 -0.24
N GLN A 2 16.20 -13.70 0.34
CA GLN A 2 16.31 -13.83 1.82
C GLN A 2 17.56 -13.17 2.44
N ARG A 3 18.57 -12.79 1.64
CA ARG A 3 19.88 -12.33 2.14
C ARG A 3 19.99 -10.82 2.40
N ILE A 4 19.15 -9.98 1.78
CA ILE A 4 19.28 -8.53 1.92
C ILE A 4 18.83 -8.01 3.30
N ARG A 5 17.93 -8.75 3.97
CA ARG A 5 17.47 -8.43 5.34
C ARG A 5 18.62 -8.43 6.36
N TYR A 6 19.64 -9.26 6.16
CA TYR A 6 20.81 -9.28 7.04
C TYR A 6 21.75 -8.10 6.81
N MET A 7 21.62 -7.38 5.69
CA MET A 7 22.44 -6.21 5.44
C MET A 7 21.88 -4.94 6.09
N VAL A 8 20.57 -4.86 6.34
CA VAL A 8 19.94 -3.65 6.90
C VAL A 8 20.53 -3.27 8.27
N PRO A 9 20.75 -4.21 9.23
CA PRO A 9 21.41 -3.89 10.50
C PRO A 9 22.89 -3.50 10.36
N LEU A 10 23.54 -3.83 9.23
CA LEU A 10 24.95 -3.51 8.97
C LEU A 10 25.13 -2.10 8.39
N LEU A 11 24.08 -1.50 7.80
CA LEU A 11 24.16 -0.16 7.21
C LEU A 11 24.68 0.92 8.16
N PRO A 12 24.26 0.98 9.45
CA PRO A 12 24.83 1.94 10.40
C PRO A 12 26.34 1.76 10.60
N PHE A 13 26.83 0.52 10.65
CA PHE A 13 28.25 0.23 10.78
C PHE A 13 29.05 0.66 9.55
N VAL A 14 28.52 0.40 8.35
CA VAL A 14 29.13 0.86 7.09
C VAL A 14 29.19 2.38 7.06
N ALA A 15 28.10 3.07 7.42
CA ALA A 15 28.06 4.52 7.48
C ALA A 15 29.10 5.10 8.47
N LEU A 16 29.23 4.46 9.64
CA LEU A 16 30.20 4.84 10.66
C LEU A 16 31.64 4.67 10.17
N MET A 17 31.96 3.52 9.55
CA MET A 17 33.29 3.29 8.95
C MET A 17 33.60 4.27 7.81
N SER A 18 32.62 4.57 6.95
CA SER A 18 32.78 5.59 5.92
C SER A 18 33.04 6.97 6.50
N ALA A 19 32.36 7.35 7.59
CA ALA A 19 32.59 8.61 8.28
C ALA A 19 34.01 8.71 8.88
N TYR A 20 34.49 7.64 9.53
CA TYR A 20 35.88 7.60 10.04
C TYR A 20 36.91 7.70 8.91
N GLY A 21 36.70 6.99 7.80
CA GLY A 21 37.57 7.10 6.62
C GLY A 21 37.61 8.52 6.04
N LEU A 22 36.47 9.22 6.06
CA LEU A 22 36.37 10.61 5.60
C LEU A 22 37.05 11.59 6.56
N VAL A 23 37.06 11.31 7.87
CA VAL A 23 37.78 12.12 8.89
C VAL A 23 39.29 11.94 8.77
N ALA A 24 39.77 10.77 8.37
CA ALA A 24 41.20 10.50 8.20
C ALA A 24 41.87 11.30 7.06
N LEU A 25 41.08 11.90 6.17
CA LEU A 25 41.58 12.80 5.13
C LEU A 25 41.99 14.14 5.77
N GLN A 26 43.29 14.45 5.69
CA GLN A 26 43.88 15.65 6.30
C GLN A 26 43.44 16.95 5.60
N GLU A 27 43.17 16.88 4.29
CA GLU A 27 42.78 18.06 3.52
C GLU A 27 41.28 18.34 3.56
N ILE A 28 40.92 19.52 4.09
CA ILE A 28 39.54 19.98 4.19
C ILE A 28 38.83 20.09 2.83
N GLN A 29 39.57 20.43 1.77
CA GLN A 29 39.01 20.62 0.43
C GLN A 29 38.57 19.27 -0.17
N ILE A 30 39.44 18.26 -0.09
CA ILE A 30 39.14 16.89 -0.53
C ILE A 30 37.95 16.34 0.25
N ARG A 31 37.93 16.55 1.57
CA ARG A 31 36.83 16.09 2.43
C ARG A 31 35.48 16.69 2.03
N ARG A 32 35.44 17.99 1.77
CA ARG A 32 34.22 18.68 1.31
C ARG A 32 33.79 18.19 -0.07
N PHE A 33 34.72 18.02 -0.99
CA PHE A 33 34.43 17.50 -2.32
C PHE A 33 33.82 16.09 -2.29
N CYS A 34 34.43 15.18 -1.53
CA CYS A 34 33.89 13.83 -1.33
C CYS A 34 32.49 13.87 -0.69
N GLY A 35 32.28 14.70 0.34
CA GLY A 35 30.97 14.89 0.94
C GLY A 35 29.91 15.36 -0.07
N CYS A 36 30.23 16.37 -0.88
CA CYS A 36 29.35 16.84 -1.95
C CYS A 36 29.05 15.75 -2.98
N MET A 37 30.04 14.94 -3.39
CA MET A 37 29.80 13.82 -4.30
C MET A 37 28.86 12.75 -3.71
N ILE A 38 29.02 12.41 -2.43
CA ILE A 38 28.16 11.44 -1.75
C ILE A 38 26.72 11.96 -1.70
N VAL A 39 26.53 13.23 -1.32
CA VAL A 39 25.20 13.84 -1.25
C VAL A 39 24.56 13.91 -2.64
N SER A 40 25.28 14.42 -3.64
CA SER A 40 24.80 14.54 -5.01
C SER A 40 24.46 13.19 -5.64
N SER A 41 25.30 12.17 -5.44
CA SER A 41 25.02 10.80 -5.93
C SER A 41 23.84 10.17 -5.21
N SER A 42 23.68 10.40 -3.90
CA SER A 42 22.52 9.92 -3.14
C SER A 42 21.22 10.53 -3.67
N PHE A 43 21.20 11.84 -3.94
CA PHE A 43 20.06 12.50 -4.57
C PHE A 43 19.80 11.97 -5.98
N ALA A 44 20.85 11.78 -6.78
CA ALA A 44 20.70 11.22 -8.12
C ALA A 44 20.04 9.82 -8.06
N ILE A 45 20.50 8.95 -7.17
CA ILE A 45 19.91 7.61 -6.99
C ILE A 45 18.45 7.71 -6.49
N LEU A 46 18.16 8.62 -5.55
CA LEU A 46 16.81 8.84 -5.04
C LEU A 46 15.84 9.23 -6.16
N TYR A 47 16.17 10.27 -6.94
CA TYR A 47 15.27 10.83 -7.95
C TYR A 47 15.21 10.01 -9.23
N VAL A 48 16.31 9.36 -9.64
CA VAL A 48 16.37 8.62 -10.91
C VAL A 48 15.97 7.15 -10.76
N VAL A 49 16.20 6.55 -9.59
CA VAL A 49 15.97 5.12 -9.39
C VAL A 49 14.78 4.88 -8.46
N TYR A 50 14.88 5.31 -7.20
CA TYR A 50 13.89 4.94 -6.19
C TYR A 50 12.53 5.58 -6.39
N LEU A 51 12.49 6.89 -6.64
CA LEU A 51 11.25 7.61 -6.82
C LEU A 51 10.41 7.05 -7.99
N PRO A 52 10.94 6.93 -9.23
CA PRO A 52 10.15 6.37 -10.34
C PRO A 52 9.76 4.92 -10.08
N PHE A 53 10.65 4.11 -9.46
CA PHE A 53 10.30 2.75 -9.07
C PHE A 53 9.09 2.72 -8.12
N LEU A 54 9.07 3.55 -7.07
CA LEU A 54 7.95 3.63 -6.13
C LEU A 54 6.65 4.03 -6.84
N HIS A 55 6.70 4.93 -7.83
CA HIS A 55 5.55 5.31 -8.66
C HIS A 55 5.00 4.19 -9.56
N THR A 56 5.79 3.14 -9.82
CA THR A 56 5.34 1.95 -10.57
C THR A 56 4.79 0.83 -9.69
N THR A 57 4.87 0.95 -8.37
CA THR A 57 4.37 -0.07 -7.45
C THR A 57 2.85 -0.09 -7.33
N SER A 58 2.29 -1.23 -6.94
CA SER A 58 0.85 -1.37 -6.69
C SER A 58 0.33 -0.48 -5.56
N MET A 59 1.19 -0.09 -4.61
CA MET A 59 0.81 0.80 -3.52
C MET A 59 0.37 2.18 -4.04
N MET A 60 0.91 2.63 -5.17
CA MET A 60 0.52 3.89 -5.81
C MET A 60 -0.96 3.89 -6.22
N ASN A 61 -1.54 2.73 -6.53
CA ASN A 61 -2.97 2.63 -6.88
C ASN A 61 -3.86 3.03 -5.72
N ILE A 62 -3.49 2.70 -4.48
CA ILE A 62 -4.24 3.08 -3.28
C ILE A 62 -4.27 4.60 -3.14
N LYS A 63 -3.11 5.24 -3.31
CA LYS A 63 -3.01 6.71 -3.29
C LYS A 63 -3.85 7.34 -4.40
N MET A 64 -3.68 6.89 -5.64
CA MET A 64 -4.40 7.43 -6.80
C MET A 64 -5.91 7.21 -6.68
N ALA A 65 -6.34 6.07 -6.15
CA ALA A 65 -7.74 5.80 -5.88
C ALA A 65 -8.29 6.72 -4.78
N GLY A 66 -7.55 6.91 -3.68
CA GLY A 66 -7.93 7.84 -2.62
C GLY A 66 -8.12 9.27 -3.13
N GLU A 67 -7.17 9.76 -3.93
CA GLU A 67 -7.25 11.07 -4.59
C GLU A 67 -8.47 11.14 -5.53
N ALA A 68 -8.68 10.11 -6.37
CA ALA A 68 -9.81 10.07 -7.29
C ALA A 68 -11.18 9.95 -6.60
N LEU A 69 -11.23 9.32 -5.42
CA LEU A 69 -12.45 9.26 -4.60
C LEU A 69 -12.82 10.65 -4.10
N ASN A 70 -11.85 11.51 -3.76
CA ASN A 70 -12.10 12.86 -3.27
C ASN A 70 -12.83 13.73 -4.30
N ASP A 71 -12.58 13.51 -5.59
CA ASP A 71 -13.24 14.21 -6.70
C ASP A 71 -14.71 13.82 -6.90
N LEU A 72 -15.18 12.73 -6.28
CA LEU A 72 -16.57 12.26 -6.40
C LEU A 72 -17.49 12.98 -5.40
N GLY A 73 -18.78 13.13 -5.74
CA GLY A 73 -19.73 13.97 -4.99
C GLY A 73 -20.26 13.40 -3.67
N ASP A 74 -20.06 12.11 -3.37
CA ASP A 74 -20.53 11.48 -2.12
C ASP A 74 -19.49 11.66 -1.00
N LYS A 75 -19.92 11.62 0.27
CA LYS A 75 -19.03 11.68 1.44
C LYS A 75 -18.62 10.30 1.94
N ILE A 76 -19.40 9.27 1.59
CA ILE A 76 -19.24 7.92 2.11
C ILE A 76 -18.86 6.98 0.96
N VAL A 77 -17.86 6.14 1.19
CA VAL A 77 -17.39 5.15 0.22
C VAL A 77 -17.47 3.76 0.83
N ASN A 78 -18.14 2.83 0.16
CA ASN A 78 -18.08 1.43 0.53
C ASN A 78 -16.79 0.81 0.00
N VAL A 79 -16.00 0.20 0.88
CA VAL A 79 -14.76 -0.48 0.51
C VAL A 79 -14.91 -1.98 0.76
N THR A 80 -14.77 -2.73 -0.33
CA THR A 80 -14.74 -4.20 -0.33
C THR A 80 -13.35 -4.67 -0.73
N VAL A 81 -12.87 -5.75 -0.12
CA VAL A 81 -11.56 -6.31 -0.42
C VAL A 81 -11.65 -7.76 -0.85
N LEU A 82 -10.95 -8.09 -1.94
CA LEU A 82 -10.83 -9.45 -2.43
C LEU A 82 -9.54 -10.11 -1.90
N PRO A 83 -9.52 -11.43 -1.68
CA PRO A 83 -8.32 -12.16 -1.25
C PRO A 83 -7.14 -11.94 -2.20
N GLN A 84 -5.91 -12.03 -1.66
CA GLN A 84 -4.71 -12.05 -2.49
C GLN A 84 -4.55 -13.41 -3.18
N GLU A 85 -4.38 -13.42 -4.51
CA GLU A 85 -4.12 -14.66 -5.27
C GLU A 85 -2.70 -15.17 -5.08
N ASN A 86 -1.73 -14.25 -5.10
CA ASN A 86 -0.31 -14.59 -5.18
C ASN A 86 0.47 -14.21 -3.92
N SER A 87 -0.21 -13.74 -2.87
CA SER A 87 0.40 -13.30 -1.62
C SER A 87 -0.31 -13.90 -0.42
N GLU A 88 0.46 -14.16 0.63
CA GLU A 88 -0.02 -14.63 1.92
C GLU A 88 -0.59 -13.49 2.80
N GLY A 89 -0.47 -12.23 2.38
CA GLY A 89 -0.94 -11.07 3.16
C GLY A 89 -2.45 -10.89 3.06
N SER A 90 -3.06 -10.41 4.15
CA SER A 90 -4.48 -10.02 4.16
C SER A 90 -4.68 -8.72 3.38
N THR A 91 -5.63 -8.69 2.43
CA THR A 91 -5.98 -7.45 1.70
C THR A 91 -6.66 -6.41 2.60
N PHE A 92 -7.18 -6.80 3.77
CA PHE A 92 -7.85 -5.87 4.69
C PHE A 92 -6.94 -4.74 5.19
N ILE A 93 -5.63 -4.94 5.20
CA ILE A 93 -4.66 -3.88 5.53
C ILE A 93 -4.70 -2.72 4.52
N ALA A 94 -5.20 -2.96 3.31
CA ALA A 94 -5.31 -1.92 2.28
C ALA A 94 -6.43 -0.91 2.58
N ILE A 95 -7.44 -1.27 3.37
CA ILE A 95 -8.53 -0.37 3.76
C ILE A 95 -8.01 0.85 4.54
N PRO A 96 -7.30 0.68 5.68
CA PRO A 96 -6.74 1.84 6.38
C PRO A 96 -5.68 2.57 5.57
N LEU A 97 -4.98 1.90 4.65
CA LEU A 97 -4.05 2.60 3.77
C LEU A 97 -4.77 3.49 2.75
N LEU A 98 -5.94 3.09 2.26
CA LEU A 98 -6.79 3.93 1.41
C LEU A 98 -7.32 5.14 2.18
N ASP A 99 -7.71 4.93 3.44
CA ASP A 99 -8.20 5.97 4.36
C ASP A 99 -7.18 7.11 4.56
N LEU A 100 -5.88 6.80 4.51
CA LEU A 100 -4.82 7.82 4.60
C LEU A 100 -4.80 8.80 3.41
N PHE A 101 -5.40 8.43 2.28
CA PHE A 101 -5.35 9.22 1.03
C PHE A 101 -6.71 9.75 0.59
N THR A 102 -7.74 9.59 1.41
CA THR A 102 -9.08 10.11 1.13
C THR A 102 -9.63 10.90 2.31
N GLU A 103 -10.40 11.94 2.00
CA GLU A 103 -11.18 12.69 2.99
C GLU A 103 -12.59 12.08 3.17
N LYS A 104 -12.91 11.04 2.39
CA LYS A 104 -14.19 10.33 2.46
C LYS A 104 -14.24 9.47 3.70
N GLN A 105 -15.44 9.31 4.24
CA GLN A 105 -15.69 8.31 5.27
C GLN A 105 -15.74 6.93 4.62
N ILE A 106 -14.74 6.10 4.91
CA ILE A 106 -14.71 4.70 4.48
C ILE A 106 -15.62 3.86 5.35
N ILE A 107 -16.51 3.10 4.71
CA ILE A 107 -17.31 2.06 5.34
C ILE A 107 -16.92 0.71 4.73
N SER A 108 -16.73 -0.31 5.56
CA SER A 108 -16.54 -1.68 5.09
C SER A 108 -17.53 -2.61 5.78
N ARG A 109 -18.50 -3.10 5.00
CA ARG A 109 -19.53 -4.06 5.45
C ARG A 109 -19.02 -5.50 5.49
N GLN A 110 -17.85 -5.76 4.91
CA GLN A 110 -17.24 -7.08 4.90
C GLN A 110 -16.84 -7.50 6.32
N ARG A 111 -17.06 -8.79 6.63
CA ARG A 111 -16.59 -9.40 7.87
C ARG A 111 -15.06 -9.40 7.86
N TRP A 112 -14.46 -8.78 8.86
CA TRP A 112 -13.01 -8.80 9.03
C TRP A 112 -12.55 -10.23 9.37
N PRO A 113 -11.41 -10.70 8.83
CA PRO A 113 -10.88 -12.00 9.16
C PRO A 113 -10.55 -12.05 10.65
N GLN A 114 -11.05 -13.07 11.34
CA GLN A 114 -10.77 -13.31 12.75
C GLN A 114 -9.58 -14.23 12.96
N ALA A 115 -9.14 -14.91 11.91
CA ALA A 115 -8.02 -15.84 11.94
C ALA A 115 -7.21 -15.74 10.64
N LYS A 116 -5.91 -16.02 10.76
CA LYS A 116 -5.05 -16.24 9.60
C LYS A 116 -5.43 -17.56 8.89
N PRO A 117 -5.14 -17.71 7.60
CA PRO A 117 -5.30 -18.98 6.91
C PRO A 117 -4.41 -20.07 7.52
N ASP A 118 -4.88 -21.32 7.50
CA ASP A 118 -4.15 -22.47 8.07
C ASP A 118 -2.79 -22.69 7.41
N HIS A 119 -2.71 -22.43 6.10
CA HIS A 119 -1.48 -22.55 5.32
C HIS A 119 -0.46 -21.43 5.61
N LEU A 120 -0.82 -20.39 6.37
CA LEU A 120 0.09 -19.29 6.68
C LEU A 120 1.12 -19.72 7.74
N SER A 121 2.39 -19.78 7.33
CA SER A 121 3.52 -20.06 8.22
C SER A 121 3.61 -19.06 9.38
N ALA A 122 3.90 -19.57 10.58
CA ALA A 122 4.15 -18.73 11.76
C ALA A 122 5.36 -17.79 11.60
N HIS A 123 6.27 -18.09 10.67
CA HIS A 123 7.43 -17.25 10.35
C HIS A 123 7.20 -16.32 9.14
N SER A 124 5.97 -16.29 8.59
CA SER A 124 5.66 -15.41 7.47
C SER A 124 5.79 -13.94 7.92
N PRO A 125 6.55 -13.11 7.19
CA PRO A 125 6.68 -11.69 7.54
C PRO A 125 5.39 -10.91 7.31
N LEU A 126 4.38 -11.51 6.67
CA LEU A 126 3.07 -10.90 6.44
C LEU A 126 2.05 -11.28 7.53
N LEU A 127 2.45 -12.04 8.55
CA LEU A 127 1.56 -12.47 9.63
C LEU A 127 0.91 -11.28 10.35
N PHE A 128 1.61 -10.15 10.47
CA PHE A 128 1.05 -8.93 11.07
C PHE A 128 -0.21 -8.41 10.36
N THR A 129 -0.36 -8.68 9.05
CA THR A 129 -1.55 -8.25 8.28
C THR A 129 -2.82 -9.01 8.70
N TRP A 130 -2.65 -10.17 9.34
CA TRP A 130 -3.75 -11.00 9.85
C TRP A 130 -4.04 -10.77 11.33
N THR A 131 -3.08 -10.24 12.09
CA THR A 131 -3.25 -9.95 13.51
C THR A 131 -3.88 -8.59 13.78
N LEU A 132 -4.11 -7.79 12.73
CA LEU A 132 -4.73 -6.48 12.88
C LEU A 132 -6.26 -6.62 13.04
N ASP A 133 -6.75 -6.29 14.23
CA ASP A 133 -8.18 -6.20 14.50
C ASP A 133 -8.84 -5.05 13.73
N LYS A 134 -10.12 -5.22 13.37
CA LYS A 134 -10.92 -4.17 12.73
C LYS A 134 -10.96 -2.92 13.64
N PRO A 135 -10.39 -1.78 13.20
CA PRO A 135 -10.48 -0.55 13.96
C PRO A 135 -11.94 -0.14 14.26
N SER A 136 -12.18 0.42 15.45
CA SER A 136 -13.53 0.74 15.92
C SER A 136 -14.28 1.72 15.01
N TYR A 137 -13.56 2.65 14.39
CA TYR A 137 -14.14 3.65 13.48
C TYR A 137 -14.65 3.07 12.15
N TYR A 138 -14.31 1.83 11.80
CA TYR A 138 -14.93 1.09 10.68
C TYR A 138 -16.08 0.16 11.12
N LYS A 139 -16.35 0.03 12.42
CA LYS A 139 -17.47 -0.77 12.92
C LYS A 139 -18.75 0.04 12.72
N ILE A 140 -19.35 -0.10 11.55
CA ILE A 140 -20.61 0.53 11.22
C ILE A 140 -21.71 -0.11 12.09
N HIS A 141 -22.56 0.72 12.69
CA HIS A 141 -23.88 0.27 13.14
C HIS A 141 -24.75 0.14 11.90
N GLU A 142 -24.93 -1.10 11.41
CA GLU A 142 -25.60 -1.44 10.15
C GLU A 142 -26.96 -0.73 9.98
N ASP A 143 -27.64 -0.42 11.08
CA ASP A 143 -28.96 0.22 11.09
C ASP A 143 -28.98 1.73 10.78
N LYS A 144 -27.83 2.41 10.64
CA LYS A 144 -27.78 3.89 10.51
C LYS A 144 -26.92 4.44 9.38
N ALA A 145 -26.19 3.60 8.64
CA ALA A 145 -25.33 4.10 7.57
C ALA A 145 -26.16 4.38 6.30
N PRO A 146 -26.05 5.58 5.69
CA PRO A 146 -26.62 5.86 4.38
C PRO A 146 -26.19 4.81 3.36
N SER A 147 -27.05 4.47 2.39
CA SER A 147 -26.62 3.66 1.23
C SER A 147 -25.57 4.46 0.45
N PRO A 148 -24.29 4.00 0.45
CA PRO A 148 -23.22 4.71 -0.24
C PRO A 148 -23.46 4.61 -1.75
N ARG A 149 -23.20 5.69 -2.48
CA ARG A 149 -23.26 5.68 -3.96
C ARG A 149 -21.94 5.33 -4.61
N ILE A 150 -20.86 5.34 -3.84
CA ILE A 150 -19.52 4.98 -4.29
C ILE A 150 -19.11 3.63 -3.71
N LEU A 151 -18.60 2.76 -4.58
CA LEU A 151 -17.99 1.48 -4.23
C LEU A 151 -16.53 1.48 -4.69
N ALA A 152 -15.61 1.14 -3.80
CA ALA A 152 -14.22 0.86 -4.12
C ALA A 152 -13.93 -0.62 -3.82
N ILE A 153 -13.40 -1.34 -4.80
CA ILE A 153 -12.98 -2.73 -4.66
C ILE A 153 -11.46 -2.78 -4.73
N ILE A 154 -10.84 -3.35 -3.69
CA ILE A 154 -9.39 -3.57 -3.65
C ILE A 154 -9.11 -5.06 -3.92
N SER A 155 -8.32 -5.36 -4.94
CA SER A 155 -8.04 -6.72 -5.38
C SER A 155 -6.56 -6.95 -5.69
N SER A 156 -6.16 -8.20 -5.87
CA SER A 156 -4.81 -8.54 -6.37
C SER A 156 -4.73 -8.74 -7.89
N GLY A 157 -5.87 -8.76 -8.56
CA GLY A 157 -6.02 -9.14 -9.98
C GLY A 157 -7.25 -8.50 -10.62
N ASN A 158 -7.52 -8.91 -11.87
CA ASN A 158 -8.69 -8.45 -12.61
C ASN A 158 -9.97 -8.89 -11.89
N ILE A 159 -10.93 -7.98 -11.81
CA ILE A 159 -12.19 -8.20 -11.14
C ILE A 159 -13.20 -8.67 -12.19
N SER A 160 -13.84 -9.81 -11.95
CA SER A 160 -14.97 -10.31 -12.73
C SER A 160 -16.29 -9.81 -12.12
N ASP A 161 -17.35 -9.74 -12.91
CA ASP A 161 -18.70 -9.39 -12.42
C ASP A 161 -19.20 -10.35 -11.33
N GLU A 162 -18.73 -11.60 -11.36
CA GLU A 162 -19.02 -12.59 -10.33
C GLU A 162 -18.46 -12.19 -8.96
N ASP A 163 -17.32 -11.51 -8.92
CA ASP A 163 -16.59 -11.18 -7.69
C ASP A 163 -17.31 -10.14 -6.82
N TYR A 164 -18.29 -9.42 -7.36
CA TYR A 164 -19.07 -8.42 -6.63
C TYR A 164 -20.58 -8.56 -6.78
N SER A 165 -21.03 -9.63 -7.44
CA SER A 165 -22.44 -10.02 -7.59
C SER A 165 -23.19 -10.21 -6.25
N HIS A 166 -22.45 -10.51 -5.18
CA HIS A 166 -22.98 -10.71 -3.84
C HIS A 166 -23.15 -9.41 -3.03
N LEU A 167 -22.73 -8.26 -3.57
CA LEU A 167 -22.92 -6.97 -2.91
C LEU A 167 -24.38 -6.51 -3.07
N PRO A 168 -25.07 -6.16 -1.98
CA PRO A 168 -26.43 -5.63 -2.05
C PRO A 168 -26.42 -4.27 -2.78
N ASP A 169 -27.46 -4.02 -3.61
CA ASP A 169 -27.65 -2.84 -4.47
C ASP A 169 -26.78 -2.76 -5.75
N THR A 170 -26.94 -3.72 -6.66
CA THR A 170 -26.33 -3.72 -8.01
C THR A 170 -26.98 -2.70 -8.97
N ARG A 171 -26.81 -1.41 -8.67
CA ARG A 171 -26.93 -0.31 -9.64
C ARG A 171 -25.73 0.62 -9.57
N TRP A 172 -24.54 0.05 -9.42
CA TRP A 172 -23.30 0.80 -9.58
C TRP A 172 -23.15 1.18 -11.06
N SER A 173 -22.86 2.45 -11.35
CA SER A 173 -22.75 3.00 -12.70
C SER A 173 -21.57 2.40 -13.45
N THR A 174 -21.62 2.54 -14.78
CA THR A 174 -20.57 2.17 -15.74
C THR A 174 -19.35 3.09 -15.71
N ASP A 175 -19.35 4.18 -14.93
CA ASP A 175 -18.19 5.06 -14.81
C ASP A 175 -17.18 4.46 -13.83
N VAL A 176 -16.30 3.61 -14.37
CA VAL A 176 -15.34 2.84 -13.59
C VAL A 176 -13.93 3.39 -13.79
N LYS A 177 -13.30 3.82 -12.69
CA LYS A 177 -11.87 4.15 -12.68
C LYS A 177 -11.08 2.95 -12.16
N HIS A 178 -10.17 2.44 -12.98
CA HIS A 178 -9.30 1.32 -12.63
C HIS A 178 -7.85 1.77 -12.40
N PHE A 179 -7.31 1.40 -11.25
CA PHE A 179 -5.93 1.64 -10.85
C PHE A 179 -5.20 0.30 -10.73
N THR A 180 -4.48 -0.09 -11.77
CA THR A 180 -3.91 -1.44 -11.94
C THR A 180 -2.39 -1.46 -12.05
N ARG A 181 -1.70 -0.37 -11.70
CA ARG A 181 -0.22 -0.31 -11.79
C ARG A 181 0.41 -1.40 -10.93
N HIS A 182 1.42 -2.08 -11.47
CA HIS A 182 2.27 -2.96 -10.69
C HIS A 182 3.62 -3.15 -11.36
N SER A 183 4.69 -3.15 -10.58
CA SER A 183 6.04 -3.38 -11.09
C SER A 183 6.39 -4.87 -11.24
N GLY A 184 5.56 -5.77 -10.69
CA GLY A 184 5.85 -7.21 -10.62
C GLY A 184 6.93 -7.59 -9.58
N ALA A 185 7.62 -6.62 -8.98
CA ALA A 185 8.63 -6.86 -7.96
C ALA A 185 8.04 -7.42 -6.64
N PHE A 186 6.75 -7.16 -6.39
CA PHE A 186 6.05 -7.60 -5.19
C PHE A 186 4.92 -8.57 -5.53
N ARG A 187 4.82 -9.64 -4.74
CA ARG A 187 3.73 -10.62 -4.83
C ARG A 187 2.40 -10.06 -4.34
N TYR A 188 2.44 -9.19 -3.32
CA TYR A 188 1.28 -8.48 -2.80
C TYR A 188 0.86 -7.37 -3.77
N ARG A 189 -0.41 -7.37 -4.17
CA ARG A 189 -0.96 -6.45 -5.17
C ARG A 189 -2.20 -5.76 -4.63
N THR A 190 -2.28 -4.47 -4.89
CA THR A 190 -3.41 -3.59 -4.52
C THR A 190 -3.88 -2.88 -5.78
N MET A 191 -4.64 -3.59 -6.60
CA MET A 191 -5.42 -2.97 -7.67
C MET A 191 -6.68 -2.39 -7.04
N VAL A 192 -7.15 -1.25 -7.55
CA VAL A 192 -8.35 -0.59 -7.03
C VAL A 192 -9.27 -0.25 -8.19
N SER A 193 -10.54 -0.63 -8.07
CA SER A 193 -11.59 -0.25 -9.00
C SER A 193 -12.62 0.57 -8.25
N VAL A 194 -12.95 1.75 -8.78
CA VAL A 194 -13.90 2.69 -8.19
C VAL A 194 -15.11 2.81 -9.10
N TYR A 195 -16.29 2.62 -8.52
CA TYR A 195 -17.61 2.70 -9.14
C TYR A 195 -18.43 3.77 -8.42
N ASN A 196 -19.27 4.53 -9.13
CA ASN A 196 -20.14 5.60 -8.61
C ASN A 196 -21.59 5.42 -9.08
#